data_AF-A0AAE1KFY6-F1
#
_entry.id   AF-A0AAE1KFY6-F1
#
_cell.length_a   1.000
_cell.length_b   1.000
_cell.length_c   1.000
_cell.angle_alpha   90.00
_cell.angle_beta   90.00
_cell.angle_gamma   90.00
#
_symmetry.space_group_name_H-M   'P 1'
#
loop_
_entity.id
_entity.type
_entity.pdbx_description
1 polymer ?
#
loop_
_entity_poly.entity_id
_entity_poly.type
_entity_poly.pdbx_seq_one_letter_code
_entity_poly.pdbx_strand_id
1 'polypeptide(L)'
;MLLHKISRIREATRSVLWVRRAAAQLRPRPEQELRNEVGGEWNRRVVVGACENPSVRVNWDGYHFTEVANRFLFNRISTGAFSDPRLPLSSPCCRPSTSS
;
A
#
# COMPACT_ATOMS: atom_id res chain seq x y z
N MET A 1 -1.33 19.51 22.20
CA MET A 1 -0.74 18.15 22.21
C MET A 1 -1.79 17.03 22.07
N LEU A 2 -2.93 17.09 22.77
CA LEU A 2 -4.00 16.06 22.71
C LEU A 2 -4.70 15.96 21.33
N LEU A 3 -5.02 17.10 20.70
CA LEU A 3 -5.66 17.14 19.38
C LEU A 3 -4.80 16.48 18.28
N HIS A 4 -3.48 16.64 18.36
CA HIS A 4 -2.54 15.99 17.44
C HIS A 4 -2.56 14.46 17.58
N LYS A 5 -2.66 13.94 18.82
CA LYS A 5 -2.80 12.50 19.07
C LYS A 5 -4.13 11.97 18.54
N ILE A 6 -5.23 12.69 18.76
CA ILE A 6 -6.56 12.33 18.23
C ILE A 6 -6.57 12.34 16.70
N SER A 7 -5.94 13.33 16.07
CA SER A 7 -5.80 13.38 14.60
C SER A 7 -5.05 12.16 14.06
N ARG A 8 -3.96 11.75 14.73
CA ARG A 8 -3.20 10.55 14.33
C ARG A 8 -3.98 9.26 14.49
N ILE A 9 -4.78 9.12 15.54
CA ILE A 9 -5.67 7.97 15.72
C ILE A 9 -6.70 7.94 14.58
N ARG A 10 -7.35 9.07 14.26
CA ARG A 10 -8.34 9.15 13.18
C ARG A 10 -7.75 8.82 11.81
N GLU A 11 -6.54 9.29 11.52
CA GLU A 11 -5.82 8.93 10.28
C GLU A 11 -5.43 7.45 10.23
N ALA A 12 -4.90 6.89 11.33
CA ALA A 12 -4.57 5.47 11.40
C ALA A 12 -5.82 4.60 11.21
N THR A 13 -6.94 4.95 11.84
CA THR A 13 -8.22 4.25 11.67
C THR A 13 -8.73 4.37 10.22
N ARG A 14 -8.58 5.53 9.56
CA ARG A 14 -8.91 5.70 8.14
C ARG A 14 -8.05 4.83 7.23
N SER A 15 -6.74 4.74 7.48
CA SER A 15 -5.84 3.86 6.71
C SER A 15 -6.17 2.39 6.91
N VAL A 16 -6.42 1.94 8.14
CA VAL A 16 -6.80 0.55 8.44
C VAL A 16 -8.17 0.20 7.82
N LEU A 17 -9.14 1.11 7.91
CA LEU A 17 -10.45 0.92 7.29
C LEU A 17 -10.35 0.85 5.76
N TRP A 18 -9.47 1.66 5.15
CA TRP A 18 -9.21 1.62 3.72
C TRP A 18 -8.59 0.28 3.29
N VAL A 19 -7.58 -0.21 4.02
CA VAL A 19 -6.99 -1.53 3.75
C VAL A 19 -8.03 -2.65 3.89
N ARG A 20 -8.87 -2.62 4.93
CA ARG A 20 -9.94 -3.61 5.14
C ARG A 20 -10.99 -3.56 4.02
N ARG A 21 -11.32 -2.37 3.51
CA ARG A 21 -12.28 -2.18 2.42
C ARG A 21 -11.71 -2.63 1.07
N ALA A 22 -10.43 -2.34 0.81
CA ALA A 22 -9.70 -2.84 -0.35
C ALA A 22 -9.57 -4.37 -0.30
N ALA A 23 -9.28 -4.95 0.87
CA ALA A 23 -9.22 -6.39 1.08
C ALA A 23 -10.58 -7.07 0.84
N ALA A 24 -11.70 -6.44 1.21
CA ALA A 24 -13.03 -6.96 0.95
C ALA A 24 -13.44 -6.94 -0.56
N GLN A 25 -12.70 -6.20 -1.39
CA GLN A 25 -12.89 -6.15 -2.86
C GLN A 25 -12.01 -7.15 -3.61
N LEU A 26 -11.09 -7.82 -2.91
CA LEU A 26 -10.46 -9.02 -3.42
C LEU A 26 -11.51 -10.13 -3.38
N ARG A 27 -12.17 -10.40 -4.51
CA ARG A 27 -12.91 -11.66 -4.64
C ARG A 27 -11.88 -12.78 -4.45
N PRO A 28 -12.01 -13.65 -3.44
CA PRO A 28 -11.19 -14.85 -3.40
C PRO A 28 -11.47 -15.62 -4.69
N ARG A 29 -10.40 -16.00 -5.41
CA ARG A 29 -10.54 -16.96 -6.51
C ARG A 29 -11.18 -18.21 -5.89
N PRO A 30 -12.29 -18.73 -6.43
CA PRO A 30 -12.89 -19.95 -5.90
C PRO A 30 -11.85 -21.07 -5.95
N GLU A 31 -11.64 -21.76 -4.83
CA GLU A 31 -10.65 -22.83 -4.65
C GLU A 31 -10.76 -23.93 -5.73
N GLN A 32 -11.93 -24.07 -6.33
CA GLN A 32 -12.21 -24.97 -7.45
C GLN A 32 -11.40 -24.67 -8.72
N GLU A 33 -10.98 -23.41 -8.95
CA GLU A 33 -10.19 -23.02 -10.13
C GLU A 33 -8.70 -23.42 -9.98
N LEU A 34 -8.21 -23.54 -8.73
CA LEU A 34 -6.85 -24.03 -8.44
C LEU A 34 -6.71 -25.54 -8.64
N ARG A 35 -7.77 -26.33 -8.36
CA ARG A 35 -7.71 -27.80 -8.53
C ARG A 35 -7.64 -28.25 -9.98
N ASN A 36 -8.06 -27.43 -10.93
CA ASN A 36 -7.99 -27.75 -12.36
C ASN A 36 -6.62 -27.41 -13.00
N GLU A 37 -5.69 -26.83 -12.25
CA GLU A 37 -4.34 -26.46 -12.73
C GLU A 37 -3.23 -27.43 -12.28
N VAL A 38 -3.46 -28.27 -11.26
CA VAL A 38 -2.41 -29.15 -10.67
C VAL A 38 -2.08 -30.37 -11.55
N GLY A 39 -2.70 -30.50 -12.72
CA GLY A 39 -2.41 -31.52 -13.71
C GLY A 39 -2.02 -30.93 -15.07
N GLY A 40 -0.79 -30.45 -15.22
CA GLY A 40 -0.23 -30.20 -16.55
C GLY A 40 0.74 -29.03 -16.65
N GLU A 41 1.98 -29.38 -17.02
CA GLU A 41 2.95 -28.55 -17.76
C GLU A 41 3.26 -27.16 -17.16
N TRP A 42 4.39 -27.06 -16.45
CA TRP A 42 4.95 -25.83 -15.87
C TRP A 42 5.31 -24.72 -16.88
N ASN A 43 5.11 -24.94 -18.19
CA ASN A 43 5.37 -23.98 -19.27
C ASN A 43 4.08 -23.37 -19.86
N ARG A 44 2.98 -23.35 -19.09
CA ARG A 44 1.73 -22.71 -19.52
C ARG A 44 1.80 -21.20 -19.28
N ARG A 45 1.91 -20.43 -20.36
CA ARG A 45 1.75 -18.96 -20.31
C ARG A 45 0.27 -18.63 -20.03
N VAL A 46 -0.04 -18.31 -18.78
CA VAL A 46 -1.37 -17.82 -18.39
C VAL A 46 -1.40 -16.30 -18.62
N VAL A 47 -2.20 -15.86 -19.60
CA VAL A 47 -2.47 -14.43 -19.79
C VAL A 47 -3.65 -14.07 -18.89
N VAL A 48 -3.37 -13.42 -17.77
CA VAL A 48 -4.41 -12.86 -16.89
C VAL A 48 -4.75 -11.44 -17.32
N GLY A 49 -6.04 -11.13 -17.40
CA GLY A 49 -6.52 -9.78 -17.70
C GLY A 49 -6.28 -8.81 -16.54
N ALA A 50 -6.28 -7.51 -16.83
CA ALA A 50 -6.28 -6.49 -15.79
C ALA A 50 -7.60 -6.49 -15.00
N CYS A 51 -7.53 -6.05 -13.74
CA CYS A 51 -8.74 -5.84 -12.94
C CYS A 51 -9.59 -4.72 -13.52
N GLU A 52 -10.92 -4.86 -13.46
CA GLU A 52 -11.88 -3.88 -13.96
C GLU A 52 -11.71 -2.48 -13.34
N ASN A 53 -11.31 -2.41 -12.07
CA ASN A 53 -10.94 -1.16 -11.40
C ASN A 53 -9.59 -1.30 -10.69
N PRO A 54 -8.48 -0.78 -11.26
CA PRO A 54 -7.17 -0.85 -10.63
C PRO A 54 -7.02 0.08 -9.42
N SER A 55 -7.90 1.07 -9.26
CA SER A 55 -7.81 2.06 -8.16
C SER A 55 -8.14 1.48 -6.78
N VAL A 56 -8.77 0.31 -6.74
CA VAL A 56 -9.11 -0.41 -5.50
C VAL A 56 -8.15 -1.55 -5.19
N ARG A 57 -7.09 -1.71 -5.98
CA ARG A 57 -6.10 -2.78 -5.83
C ARG A 57 -4.76 -2.20 -5.37
N VAL A 58 -4.07 -2.94 -4.49
CA VAL A 58 -2.71 -2.59 -4.05
C VAL A 58 -1.67 -3.11 -5.04
N ASN A 59 -1.88 -4.32 -5.56
CA ASN A 59 -0.93 -5.04 -6.39
C ASN A 59 -1.44 -5.14 -7.84
N TRP A 60 -0.55 -4.92 -8.81
CA TRP A 60 -0.82 -4.99 -10.24
C TRP A 60 -0.63 -6.40 -10.83
N ASP A 61 0.52 -7.07 -10.58
CA ASP A 61 0.95 -8.30 -11.26
C ASP A 61 1.59 -9.37 -10.36
N GLY A 62 1.54 -9.19 -9.05
CA GLY A 62 2.21 -10.01 -8.03
C GLY A 62 3.43 -9.33 -7.40
N TYR A 63 4.06 -8.37 -8.08
CA TYR A 63 5.31 -7.75 -7.64
C TYR A 63 5.21 -6.22 -7.53
N HIS A 64 4.51 -5.60 -8.47
CA HIS A 64 4.43 -4.13 -8.56
C HIS A 64 3.18 -3.59 -7.89
N PHE A 65 3.33 -2.43 -7.24
CA PHE A 65 2.19 -1.67 -6.75
C PHE A 65 1.46 -0.97 -7.89
N THR A 66 0.14 -0.83 -7.72
CA THR A 66 -0.68 0.02 -8.58
C THR A 66 -0.32 1.50 -8.40
N GLU A 67 -0.73 2.33 -9.35
CA GLU A 67 -0.51 3.78 -9.26
C GLU A 67 -1.11 4.39 -7.97
N VAL A 68 -2.32 3.96 -7.58
CA VAL A 68 -2.99 4.46 -6.37
C VAL A 68 -2.24 4.08 -5.10
N ALA A 69 -1.72 2.84 -5.04
CA ALA A 69 -0.89 2.40 -3.92
C ALA A 69 0.43 3.19 -3.86
N ASN A 70 1.10 3.41 -5.01
CA ASN A 70 2.31 4.21 -5.07
C ASN A 70 2.07 5.66 -4.65
N ARG A 71 0.98 6.29 -5.07
CA ARG A 71 0.60 7.66 -4.67
C ARG A 71 0.39 7.75 -3.16
N PHE A 72 -0.32 6.78 -2.57
CA PHE A 72 -0.51 6.74 -1.11
C PHE A 72 0.83 6.62 -0.37
N LEU A 73 1.70 5.71 -0.82
CA LEU A 73 3.01 5.50 -0.20
C LEU A 73 3.89 6.75 -0.32
N PHE A 74 3.95 7.37 -1.50
CA PHE A 74 4.70 8.60 -1.76
C PHE A 74 4.27 9.74 -0.84
N ASN A 75 2.97 9.93 -0.63
CA ASN A 75 2.46 10.97 0.28
C ASN A 75 2.94 10.78 1.72
N ARG A 76 3.11 9.53 2.18
CA ARG A 76 3.67 9.26 3.51
C ARG A 76 5.18 9.45 3.54
N ILE A 77 5.90 8.97 2.52
CA ILE A 77 7.36 9.11 2.42
C ILE A 77 7.78 10.57 2.33
N SER A 78 7.13 11.37 1.48
CA SER A 78 7.45 12.78 1.26
C SER A 78 7.37 13.64 2.53
N THR A 79 6.52 13.26 3.48
CA THR A 79 6.39 13.93 4.79
C THR A 79 7.39 13.44 5.85
N GLY A 80 8.22 12.43 5.53
CA GLY A 80 9.11 11.79 6.50
C GLY A 80 8.36 10.94 7.52
N ALA A 81 7.13 10.50 7.23
CA ALA A 81 6.28 9.81 8.21
C ALA A 81 6.86 8.49 8.73
N PHE A 82 7.77 7.89 7.97
CA PHE A 82 8.46 6.63 8.26
C PHE A 82 9.91 6.81 8.73
N SER A 83 10.38 8.05 8.88
CA SER A 83 11.73 8.37 9.35
C SER A 83 11.69 8.80 10.82
N ASP A 84 12.76 8.50 11.56
CA ASP A 84 12.99 9.01 12.91
C ASP A 84 14.37 9.68 12.99
N PRO A 85 14.47 11.01 13.18
CA PRO A 85 13.37 11.96 13.28
C PRO A 85 12.56 12.08 11.97
N ARG A 86 11.32 12.60 12.06
CA ARG A 86 10.50 12.84 10.87
C ARG A 86 11.13 13.93 10.02
N LEU A 87 11.68 13.53 8.87
CA LEU A 87 12.38 14.40 7.93
C LEU A 87 11.62 14.44 6.60
N PRO A 88 10.81 15.48 6.36
CA PRO A 88 10.18 15.67 5.05
C PRO A 88 11.24 15.81 3.96
N LEU A 89 10.99 15.24 2.77
CA LEU A 89 11.93 15.32 1.63
C LEU A 89 12.22 16.76 1.20
N SER A 90 11.31 17.69 1.44
CA SER A 90 11.48 19.12 1.18
C SER A 90 12.38 19.84 2.20
N SER A 91 12.83 19.15 3.25
CA SER A 91 13.68 19.74 4.28
C SER A 91 15.16 19.60 3.89
N PRO A 92 15.97 20.66 3.94
CA PRO A 92 17.41 20.55 3.74
C PRO A 92 18.02 19.69 4.87
N CYS A 93 18.74 18.62 4.52
CA CYS A 93 19.43 17.79 5.50
C CYS A 93 20.44 18.60 6.33
N CYS A 94 20.60 18.20 7.60
CA CYS A 94 21.62 18.66 8.54
C CYS A 94 21.48 20.11 9.05
N ARG A 95 20.85 20.28 10.22
CA ARG A 95 21.49 21.00 11.33
C ARG A 95 21.21 20.24 12.63
N PRO A 96 22.19 19.55 13.23
CA PRO A 96 22.09 19.26 14.66
C PRO A 96 22.06 20.62 15.34
N SER A 97 20.95 20.98 15.97
CA SER A 97 20.95 22.06 16.95
C SER A 97 21.82 21.57 18.09
N THR A 98 23.11 21.92 18.08
CA THR A 98 23.93 21.96 19.27
C THR A 98 23.21 22.90 20.23
N SER A 99 22.45 22.33 21.17
CA SER A 99 21.93 23.08 22.31
C SER A 99 23.15 23.55 23.09
N SER A 100 23.29 24.87 23.16
CA SER A 100 24.26 25.58 23.99
C SER A 100 23.88 25.45 25.47
#